data_AF-A0AAW6ZQH3-F1
#
_entry.id   AF-A0AAW6ZQH3-F1
#
_cell.length_a   1.000
_cell.length_b   1.000
_cell.length_c   1.000
_cell.angle_alpha   90.00
_cell.angle_beta   90.00
_cell.angle_gamma   90.00
#
_symmetry.space_group_name_H-M   'P 1'
#
loop_
_entity.id
_entity.type
_entity.pdbx_description
1 polymer ?
#
loop_
_entity_poly.entity_id
_entity_poly.type
_entity_poly.pdbx_seq_one_letter_code
_entity_poly.pdbx_strand_id
1 'polypeptide(L)'
;MKFSKSLLVLSVGAALAGCGSDSDNSPVTCETADSCTKFTVLHTNDNHGRFWENSKGEYGMAARKTLIESIRAEVAANGGESILLSGGDINTGVPESDMQDAVPDFVGMNLLGYDAMAVGNHEFDNSLDVLDMQAELADFPMLAANIYKKDADGKVTDERYFAPYKVFTINGLKVAVIGLTTKDTAKLVNPDNVASIYFEDPQVEIQKTLAEIEANEKVDLVFATTHMGHYQDGNHGSEAAGDVMLARSLKEGELDAIIGGHSQNPVCMEPGTNEYADFKPGDDCAPDQQNGTYIMQAHEWGKYVGRADFEYYDGKLHLADYALIPVNLKAKDENGDYQFITEEIKPDATVKSILLPYQQQGQDLLDVKVSETDGKLEGDRTTVRSQQTNLGHLLGEAYRTYNLVNADFGVMNSGGVRDSIQTGDITYRDVLTVQPFGNFVTKATMTGAEVKEYLDVVATKSAGSGAYAQLDNITLSVDCDASDVTITDINGKGFDLAATYTFSVISFSAAGGDNYPIIDVESTQMTDASVLREFFVNNPQISAEDFNKNLDNIQYFSNGQAVKGCPSASN
;
A
#
# COMPACT_ATOMS: atom_id res chain seq x y z
N MET A 1 35.60 -27.92 33.94
CA MET A 1 36.07 -26.78 34.76
C MET A 1 34.98 -25.73 34.73
N LYS A 2 34.49 -25.36 35.91
CA LYS A 2 33.44 -24.35 36.14
C LYS A 2 34.02 -22.96 35.87
N PHE A 3 33.21 -22.05 35.32
CA PHE A 3 33.03 -20.73 35.93
C PHE A 3 31.61 -20.22 35.63
N SER A 4 30.82 -20.18 36.70
CA SER A 4 29.58 -19.41 36.86
C SER A 4 29.96 -18.05 37.46
N LYS A 5 29.22 -17.00 37.11
CA LYS A 5 29.02 -15.72 37.81
C LYS A 5 28.07 -14.89 36.96
N SER A 6 27.07 -14.16 37.44
CA SER A 6 26.31 -14.11 38.68
C SER A 6 25.18 -13.12 38.40
N LEU A 7 23.98 -13.44 38.90
CA LEU A 7 22.84 -12.54 39.06
C LEU A 7 23.28 -11.28 39.83
N LEU A 8 22.94 -10.08 39.36
CA LEU A 8 22.98 -8.87 40.17
C LEU A 8 21.59 -8.24 40.20
N VAL A 9 20.92 -8.44 41.32
CA VAL A 9 19.77 -7.65 41.78
C VAL A 9 20.34 -6.38 42.39
N LEU A 10 19.86 -5.21 41.99
CA LEU A 10 20.04 -3.98 42.77
C LEU A 10 18.71 -3.26 42.92
N SER A 11 18.17 -3.40 44.13
CA SER A 11 17.08 -2.62 44.71
C SER A 11 17.55 -1.22 45.16
N VAL A 12 16.63 -0.28 45.04
CA VAL A 12 16.66 1.17 45.36
C VAL A 12 17.20 1.54 46.75
N GLY A 13 17.85 2.71 46.83
CA GLY A 13 18.10 3.44 48.08
C GLY A 13 18.42 4.92 47.81
N ALA A 14 17.56 5.82 48.32
CA ALA A 14 17.50 7.25 48.00
C ALA A 14 18.28 8.19 48.95
N ALA A 15 18.39 9.45 48.50
CA ALA A 15 18.58 10.73 49.21
C ALA A 15 20.05 11.18 49.47
N LEU A 16 20.49 12.44 49.26
CA LEU A 16 19.87 13.75 49.56
C LEU A 16 20.46 14.92 48.72
N ALA A 17 19.56 15.83 48.34
CA ALA A 17 19.61 17.31 48.41
C ALA A 17 20.72 18.15 47.73
N GLY A 18 20.27 18.99 46.78
CA GLY A 18 20.88 20.27 46.41
C GLY A 18 19.80 21.23 45.89
N CYS A 19 19.55 22.34 46.58
CA CYS A 19 18.49 23.31 46.32
C CYS A 19 18.72 24.18 45.07
N GLY A 20 17.62 24.49 44.35
CA GLY A 20 17.29 25.87 43.98
C GLY A 20 17.38 26.27 42.51
N SER A 21 16.32 26.00 41.74
CA SER A 21 15.71 26.96 40.80
C SER A 21 14.38 26.39 40.25
N ASP A 22 13.29 27.12 40.44
CA ASP A 22 11.95 26.81 39.94
C ASP A 22 11.93 26.65 38.41
N SER A 23 11.82 25.40 37.96
CA SER A 23 11.21 24.98 36.69
C SER A 23 10.98 23.47 36.77
N ASP A 24 10.06 23.05 37.64
CA ASP A 24 9.53 21.69 37.65
C ASP A 24 8.65 21.53 36.40
N ASN A 25 9.27 21.08 35.33
CA ASN A 25 8.57 20.55 34.15
C ASN A 25 9.15 19.17 33.82
N SER A 26 9.32 18.33 34.85
CA SER A 26 9.47 16.89 34.62
C SER A 26 8.09 16.38 34.20
N PRO A 27 7.95 15.61 33.09
CA PRO A 27 6.65 15.10 32.68
C PRO A 27 6.05 14.30 33.85
N VAL A 28 4.85 14.69 34.25
CA VAL A 28 4.00 13.88 35.13
C VAL A 28 3.82 12.55 34.41
N THR A 29 3.99 11.43 35.11
CA THR A 29 3.66 10.10 34.60
C THR A 29 2.53 9.55 35.45
N CYS A 30 1.93 8.43 35.06
CA CYS A 30 0.96 7.75 35.92
C CYS A 30 1.45 7.43 37.34
N GLU A 31 2.75 7.46 37.63
CA GLU A 31 3.29 7.28 38.98
C GLU A 31 2.96 8.45 39.93
N THR A 32 2.63 9.64 39.40
CA THR A 32 2.41 10.86 40.19
C THR A 32 1.00 11.47 40.07
N ALA A 33 0.14 10.94 39.18
CA ALA A 33 -1.24 11.40 39.00
C ALA A 33 -2.21 10.80 40.05
N ASP A 34 -3.20 11.59 40.50
CA ASP A 34 -4.23 11.16 41.46
C ASP A 34 -5.16 10.06 40.89
N SER A 35 -5.34 10.05 39.57
CA SER A 35 -6.03 8.99 38.82
C SER A 35 -5.39 8.83 37.44
N CYS A 36 -5.01 7.61 37.09
CA CYS A 36 -4.49 7.26 35.78
C CYS A 36 -5.14 5.97 35.28
N THR A 37 -5.50 5.97 34.00
CA THR A 37 -5.90 4.76 33.27
C THR A 37 -4.87 4.44 32.19
N LYS A 38 -4.45 3.18 32.10
CA LYS A 38 -3.53 2.68 31.07
C LYS A 38 -4.25 1.77 30.10
N PHE A 39 -3.99 1.92 28.81
CA PHE A 39 -4.53 1.03 27.78
C PHE A 39 -3.59 1.01 26.57
N THR A 40 -3.75 -0.01 25.73
CA THR A 40 -2.93 -0.20 24.54
C THR A 40 -3.79 -0.18 23.29
N VAL A 41 -3.34 0.54 22.26
CA VAL A 41 -3.89 0.42 20.92
C VAL A 41 -2.90 -0.34 20.05
N LEU A 42 -3.36 -1.49 19.55
CA LEU A 42 -2.69 -2.24 18.51
C LEU A 42 -3.26 -1.84 17.15
N HIS A 43 -2.42 -1.75 16.13
CA HIS A 43 -2.90 -1.43 14.80
C HIS A 43 -2.11 -2.06 13.67
N THR A 44 -2.79 -2.20 12.53
CA THR A 44 -2.21 -2.52 11.22
C THR A 44 -2.98 -1.77 10.14
N ASN A 45 -2.46 -1.75 8.92
CA ASN A 45 -3.11 -1.15 7.76
C ASN A 45 -2.57 -1.83 6.49
N ASP A 46 -3.29 -1.66 5.37
CA ASP A 46 -2.84 -2.02 4.02
C ASP A 46 -2.41 -3.50 3.96
N ASN A 47 -3.28 -4.38 4.45
CA ASN A 47 -3.03 -5.82 4.54
C ASN A 47 -2.94 -6.48 3.16
N HIS A 48 -3.67 -5.98 2.16
CA HIS A 48 -3.58 -6.37 0.75
C HIS A 48 -3.56 -7.87 0.48
N GLY A 49 -4.39 -8.67 1.15
CA GLY A 49 -4.46 -10.11 0.93
C GLY A 49 -3.34 -10.96 1.56
N ARG A 50 -2.46 -10.38 2.40
CA ARG A 50 -1.35 -11.12 3.06
C ARG A 50 -1.82 -11.90 4.31
N PHE A 51 -2.83 -12.74 4.14
CA PHE A 51 -3.26 -13.69 5.19
C PHE A 51 -2.20 -14.76 5.48
N TRP A 52 -1.42 -15.14 4.46
CA TRP A 52 -0.37 -16.17 4.54
C TRP A 52 1.05 -15.58 4.64
N GLU A 53 2.01 -16.39 5.13
CA GLU A 53 3.43 -16.02 5.17
C GLU A 53 4.03 -16.06 3.75
N ASN A 54 5.02 -15.21 3.46
CA ASN A 54 5.68 -15.29 2.15
C ASN A 54 6.61 -16.49 2.02
N SER A 55 7.24 -16.63 0.85
CA SER A 55 8.21 -17.69 0.56
C SER A 55 9.45 -17.69 1.47
N LYS A 56 9.70 -16.63 2.22
CA LYS A 56 10.77 -16.53 3.24
C LYS A 56 10.28 -16.78 4.66
N GLY A 57 8.99 -16.99 4.87
CA GLY A 57 8.37 -17.15 6.19
C GLY A 57 8.25 -15.85 6.98
N GLU A 58 8.17 -14.70 6.29
CA GLU A 58 7.90 -13.41 6.91
C GLU A 58 6.38 -13.18 7.04
N TYR A 59 5.97 -12.34 8.00
CA TYR A 59 4.59 -11.90 8.24
C TYR A 59 3.54 -13.04 8.31
N GLY A 60 2.34 -12.81 7.75
CA GLY A 60 1.21 -13.74 7.79
C GLY A 60 0.37 -13.63 9.07
N MET A 61 -0.94 -13.90 8.97
CA MET A 61 -1.88 -13.73 10.08
C MET A 61 -1.61 -14.71 11.23
N ALA A 62 -1.09 -15.91 10.95
CA ALA A 62 -0.77 -16.87 12.00
C ALA A 62 0.34 -16.38 12.94
N ALA A 63 1.41 -15.76 12.43
CA ALA A 63 2.43 -15.14 13.28
C ALA A 63 1.89 -13.89 13.99
N ARG A 64 1.12 -13.05 13.28
CA ARG A 64 0.44 -11.89 13.89
C ARG A 64 -0.46 -12.28 15.07
N LYS A 65 -1.21 -13.38 14.96
CA LYS A 65 -2.05 -13.89 16.06
C LYS A 65 -1.22 -14.14 17.32
N THR A 66 -0.12 -14.88 17.20
CA THR A 66 0.76 -15.18 18.33
C THR A 66 1.29 -13.90 18.97
N LEU A 67 1.73 -12.94 18.17
CA LEU A 67 2.23 -11.66 18.65
C LEU A 67 1.14 -10.88 19.41
N ILE A 68 -0.03 -10.70 18.78
CA ILE A 68 -1.15 -9.94 19.35
C ILE A 68 -1.63 -10.56 20.66
N GLU A 69 -1.77 -11.89 20.73
CA GLU A 69 -2.17 -12.57 21.98
C GLU A 69 -1.11 -12.46 23.08
N SER A 70 0.18 -12.48 22.71
CA SER A 70 1.26 -12.23 23.67
C SER A 70 1.17 -10.83 24.27
N ILE A 71 0.93 -9.81 23.43
CA ILE A 71 0.78 -8.43 23.90
C ILE A 71 -0.48 -8.28 24.74
N ARG A 72 -1.62 -8.83 24.32
CA ARG A 72 -2.87 -8.83 25.10
C ARG A 72 -2.67 -9.45 26.49
N ALA A 73 -1.98 -10.58 26.58
CA ALA A 73 -1.69 -11.24 27.85
C ALA A 73 -0.78 -10.39 28.74
N GLU A 74 0.23 -9.73 28.16
CA GLU A 74 1.12 -8.80 28.86
C GLU A 74 0.35 -7.60 29.41
N VAL A 75 -0.45 -6.94 28.57
CA VAL A 75 -1.27 -5.77 28.93
C VAL A 75 -2.26 -6.12 30.04
N ALA A 76 -2.97 -7.25 29.91
CA ALA A 76 -3.90 -7.73 30.92
C ALA A 76 -3.21 -8.08 32.25
N ALA A 77 -2.01 -8.69 32.21
CA ALA A 77 -1.23 -8.98 33.41
C ALA A 77 -0.79 -7.72 34.16
N ASN A 78 -0.65 -6.60 33.44
CA ASN A 78 -0.33 -5.28 33.98
C ASN A 78 -1.58 -4.43 34.30
N GLY A 79 -2.79 -5.01 34.24
CA GLY A 79 -4.04 -4.33 34.58
C GLY A 79 -4.55 -3.34 33.54
N GLY A 80 -4.04 -3.41 32.30
CA GLY A 80 -4.56 -2.67 31.16
C GLY A 80 -5.56 -3.49 30.34
N GLU A 81 -6.20 -2.81 29.39
CA GLU A 81 -6.93 -3.45 28.29
C GLU A 81 -6.36 -2.97 26.96
N SER A 82 -6.58 -3.74 25.89
CA SER A 82 -6.11 -3.39 24.55
C SER A 82 -7.23 -3.44 23.53
N ILE A 83 -7.17 -2.57 22.54
CA ILE A 83 -8.00 -2.59 21.32
C ILE A 83 -7.11 -2.84 20.10
N LEU A 84 -7.63 -3.51 19.07
CA LEU A 84 -6.95 -3.76 17.80
C LEU A 84 -7.72 -3.10 16.64
N LEU A 85 -7.10 -2.14 15.97
CA LEU A 85 -7.69 -1.35 14.89
C LEU A 85 -7.00 -1.65 13.54
N SER A 86 -7.74 -1.51 12.44
CA SER A 86 -7.18 -1.59 11.09
C SER A 86 -7.44 -0.31 10.30
N GLY A 87 -6.39 0.25 9.68
CA GLY A 87 -6.48 1.39 8.77
C GLY A 87 -7.06 1.08 7.39
N GLY A 88 -7.58 -0.13 7.14
CA GLY A 88 -8.22 -0.49 5.86
C GLY A 88 -7.29 -1.19 4.86
N ASP A 89 -7.78 -1.33 3.63
CA ASP A 89 -7.12 -2.01 2.50
C ASP A 89 -6.72 -3.45 2.83
N ILE A 90 -7.74 -4.24 3.11
CA ILE A 90 -7.61 -5.69 3.26
C ILE A 90 -7.55 -6.36 1.90
N ASN A 91 -8.31 -5.83 0.96
CA ASN A 91 -8.43 -6.30 -0.41
C ASN A 91 -7.17 -6.02 -1.25
N THR A 92 -7.03 -6.85 -2.28
CA THR A 92 -6.16 -6.70 -3.45
C THR A 92 -4.66 -6.73 -3.20
N GLY A 93 -4.01 -7.75 -3.75
CA GLY A 93 -2.57 -7.76 -3.97
C GLY A 93 -1.90 -9.13 -3.82
N VAL A 94 -2.62 -10.16 -3.36
CA VAL A 94 -2.12 -11.54 -3.36
C VAL A 94 -3.12 -12.39 -4.13
N PRO A 95 -2.72 -13.07 -5.22
CA PRO A 95 -3.62 -13.86 -6.04
C PRO A 95 -4.52 -14.84 -5.27
N GLU A 96 -3.97 -15.53 -4.27
CA GLU A 96 -4.73 -16.46 -3.44
C GLU A 96 -5.82 -15.77 -2.61
N SER A 97 -5.63 -14.51 -2.23
CA SER A 97 -6.66 -13.70 -1.58
C SER A 97 -7.64 -13.11 -2.59
N ASP A 98 -7.12 -12.48 -3.65
CA ASP A 98 -7.88 -11.76 -4.67
C ASP A 98 -8.90 -12.67 -5.36
N MET A 99 -8.53 -13.91 -5.68
CA MET A 99 -9.43 -14.89 -6.31
C MET A 99 -10.48 -15.49 -5.35
N GLN A 100 -10.41 -15.12 -4.07
CA GLN A 100 -11.32 -15.53 -3.02
C GLN A 100 -11.96 -14.32 -2.34
N ASP A 101 -11.98 -13.16 -3.00
CA ASP A 101 -12.61 -11.92 -2.53
C ASP A 101 -12.18 -11.53 -1.10
N ALA A 102 -10.90 -11.74 -0.77
CA ALA A 102 -10.32 -11.52 0.56
C ALA A 102 -11.02 -12.25 1.73
N VAL A 103 -11.87 -13.25 1.46
CA VAL A 103 -12.49 -14.11 2.48
C VAL A 103 -11.47 -14.68 3.48
N PRO A 104 -10.31 -15.25 3.07
CA PRO A 104 -9.33 -15.75 4.05
C PRO A 104 -8.79 -14.64 4.96
N ASP A 105 -8.65 -13.42 4.46
CA ASP A 105 -8.15 -12.28 5.22
C ASP A 105 -9.15 -11.85 6.30
N PHE A 106 -10.43 -11.67 5.96
CA PHE A 106 -11.47 -11.34 6.94
C PHE A 106 -11.67 -12.46 7.97
N VAL A 107 -11.63 -13.73 7.55
CA VAL A 107 -11.63 -14.88 8.49
C VAL A 107 -10.44 -14.81 9.44
N GLY A 108 -9.24 -14.51 8.91
CA GLY A 108 -8.05 -14.32 9.74
C GLY A 108 -8.18 -13.14 10.69
N MET A 109 -8.72 -12.00 10.25
CA MET A 109 -8.97 -10.84 11.10
C MET A 109 -9.94 -11.17 12.25
N ASN A 110 -11.01 -11.93 12.01
CA ASN A 110 -11.90 -12.41 13.08
C ASN A 110 -11.13 -13.25 14.11
N LEU A 111 -10.26 -14.16 13.64
CA LEU A 111 -9.42 -14.97 14.53
C LEU A 111 -8.39 -14.15 15.31
N LEU A 112 -7.85 -13.08 14.72
CA LEU A 112 -6.96 -12.12 15.37
C LEU A 112 -7.72 -11.23 16.36
N GLY A 113 -9.03 -11.10 16.22
CA GLY A 113 -9.90 -10.31 17.08
C GLY A 113 -9.72 -8.81 16.85
N TYR A 114 -9.84 -8.33 15.61
CA TYR A 114 -9.94 -6.90 15.35
C TYR A 114 -11.22 -6.34 15.98
N ASP A 115 -11.15 -5.09 16.45
CA ASP A 115 -12.25 -4.41 17.12
C ASP A 115 -12.99 -3.44 16.20
N ALA A 116 -12.28 -2.84 15.23
CA ALA A 116 -12.83 -2.05 14.12
C ALA A 116 -11.83 -1.93 12.97
N MET A 117 -12.33 -1.54 11.80
CA MET A 117 -11.55 -1.27 10.60
C MET A 117 -12.08 -0.03 9.89
N ALA A 118 -11.20 0.86 9.41
CA ALA A 118 -11.55 1.85 8.39
C ALA A 118 -11.80 1.17 7.05
N VAL A 119 -12.80 1.60 6.29
CA VAL A 119 -12.95 1.14 4.89
C VAL A 119 -11.89 1.86 4.04
N GLY A 120 -11.02 1.10 3.37
CA GLY A 120 -10.02 1.63 2.45
C GLY A 120 -10.52 1.79 1.01
N ASN A 121 -9.68 2.26 0.10
CA ASN A 121 -10.08 2.38 -1.30
C ASN A 121 -10.16 1.02 -1.99
N HIS A 122 -9.26 0.08 -1.68
CA HIS A 122 -9.22 -1.23 -2.33
C HIS A 122 -10.38 -2.15 -1.91
N GLU A 123 -11.11 -1.81 -0.83
CA GLU A 123 -12.41 -2.42 -0.54
C GLU A 123 -13.46 -2.20 -1.66
N PHE A 124 -13.25 -1.21 -2.54
CA PHE A 124 -14.11 -0.90 -3.69
C PHE A 124 -13.55 -1.40 -5.04
N ASP A 125 -12.48 -2.20 -5.04
CA ASP A 125 -12.00 -2.86 -6.26
C ASP A 125 -12.99 -3.90 -6.78
N ASN A 126 -13.77 -4.47 -5.86
CA ASN A 126 -14.89 -5.35 -6.17
C ASN A 126 -16.22 -4.58 -6.08
N SER A 127 -17.29 -5.18 -6.61
CA SER A 127 -18.63 -4.62 -6.52
C SER A 127 -19.09 -4.44 -5.06
N LEU A 128 -20.02 -3.51 -4.82
CA LEU A 128 -20.61 -3.31 -3.49
C LEU A 128 -21.23 -4.57 -2.87
N ASP A 129 -21.75 -5.51 -3.68
CA ASP A 129 -22.27 -6.79 -3.17
C ASP A 129 -21.18 -7.65 -2.50
N VAL A 130 -19.94 -7.60 -3.01
CA VAL A 130 -18.78 -8.29 -2.43
C VAL A 130 -18.32 -7.57 -1.17
N LEU A 131 -18.30 -6.24 -1.19
CA LEU A 131 -17.99 -5.43 -0.01
C LEU A 131 -19.00 -5.65 1.12
N ASP A 132 -20.29 -5.71 0.80
CA ASP A 132 -21.35 -6.01 1.76
C ASP A 132 -21.19 -7.43 2.33
N MET A 133 -20.83 -8.41 1.50
CA MET A 133 -20.50 -9.77 1.96
C MET A 133 -19.30 -9.77 2.92
N GLN A 134 -18.25 -9.01 2.63
CA GLN A 134 -17.09 -8.86 3.53
C GLN A 134 -17.47 -8.21 4.86
N ALA A 135 -18.32 -7.18 4.83
CA ALA A 135 -18.83 -6.53 6.02
C ALA A 135 -19.73 -7.45 6.86
N GLU A 136 -20.48 -8.37 6.24
CA GLU A 136 -21.25 -9.42 6.92
C GLU A 136 -20.34 -10.53 7.50
N LEU A 137 -19.21 -10.82 6.85
CA LEU A 137 -18.24 -11.82 7.29
C LEU A 137 -17.42 -11.33 8.50
N ALA A 138 -17.16 -10.03 8.61
CA ALA A 138 -16.38 -9.44 9.70
C ALA A 138 -17.15 -9.46 11.04
N ASP A 139 -16.50 -9.97 12.10
CA ASP A 139 -17.05 -9.94 13.47
C ASP A 139 -16.91 -8.55 14.13
N PHE A 140 -16.37 -7.58 13.39
CA PHE A 140 -16.10 -6.21 13.80
C PHE A 140 -16.67 -5.23 12.77
N PRO A 141 -17.03 -3.99 13.18
CA PRO A 141 -17.55 -3.01 12.24
C PRO A 141 -16.47 -2.50 11.28
N MET A 142 -16.84 -2.42 10.01
CA MET A 142 -16.20 -1.57 9.01
C MET A 142 -16.79 -0.16 9.11
N LEU A 143 -15.95 0.85 9.29
CA LEU A 143 -16.33 2.22 9.60
C LEU A 143 -15.93 3.17 8.48
N ALA A 144 -16.87 4.03 8.06
CA ALA A 144 -16.61 5.15 7.17
C ALA A 144 -17.72 6.21 7.30
N ALA A 145 -17.39 7.36 7.89
CA ALA A 145 -18.33 8.46 8.09
C ALA A 145 -18.61 9.23 6.80
N ASN A 146 -17.66 9.28 5.88
CA ASN A 146 -17.70 10.16 4.71
C ASN A 146 -18.18 9.48 3.43
N ILE A 147 -18.80 8.31 3.53
CA ILE A 147 -19.38 7.60 2.38
C ILE A 147 -20.90 7.67 2.46
N TYR A 148 -21.52 8.32 1.48
CA TYR A 148 -22.96 8.52 1.39
C TYR A 148 -23.57 7.77 0.21
N LYS A 149 -24.80 7.30 0.37
CA LYS A 149 -25.58 6.69 -0.70
C LYS A 149 -26.11 7.74 -1.67
N LYS A 150 -26.19 7.38 -2.95
CA LYS A 150 -26.94 8.12 -3.96
C LYS A 150 -28.31 7.47 -4.19
N ASP A 151 -29.32 8.27 -4.48
CA ASP A 151 -30.63 7.78 -4.92
C ASP A 151 -30.62 7.31 -6.39
N ALA A 152 -31.76 6.83 -6.88
CA ALA A 152 -31.91 6.34 -8.25
C ALA A 152 -31.70 7.42 -9.33
N ASP A 153 -31.79 8.71 -8.98
CA ASP A 153 -31.51 9.85 -9.86
C ASP A 153 -30.03 10.29 -9.77
N GLY A 154 -29.21 9.59 -8.97
CA GLY A 154 -27.79 9.89 -8.74
C GLY A 154 -27.53 11.02 -7.74
N LYS A 155 -28.54 11.47 -6.98
CA LYS A 155 -28.36 12.52 -5.97
C LYS A 155 -27.88 11.93 -4.66
N VAL A 156 -26.87 12.58 -4.06
CA VAL A 156 -26.37 12.23 -2.72
C VAL A 156 -27.50 12.42 -1.70
N THR A 157 -27.71 11.40 -0.88
CA THR A 157 -28.67 11.39 0.22
C THR A 157 -27.96 11.66 1.55
N ASP A 158 -28.72 11.92 2.62
CA ASP A 158 -28.17 12.02 3.98
C ASP A 158 -27.89 10.64 4.62
N GLU A 159 -28.07 9.54 3.89
CA GLU A 159 -27.82 8.17 4.37
C GLU A 159 -26.36 7.77 4.12
N ARG A 160 -25.61 7.55 5.21
CA ARG A 160 -24.25 6.98 5.14
C ARG A 160 -24.30 5.51 4.74
N TYR A 161 -23.28 5.06 4.01
CA TYR A 161 -23.15 3.66 3.58
C TYR A 161 -22.70 2.75 4.72
N PHE A 162 -21.72 3.21 5.50
CA PHE A 162 -21.21 2.52 6.70
C PHE A 162 -21.57 3.27 7.98
N ALA A 163 -21.38 2.61 9.12
CA ALA A 163 -21.44 3.28 10.41
C ALA A 163 -20.30 4.33 10.48
N PRO A 164 -20.57 5.55 10.97
CA PRO A 164 -19.56 6.61 11.00
C PRO A 164 -18.51 6.39 12.09
N TYR A 165 -18.93 5.83 13.22
CA TYR A 165 -18.08 5.59 14.39
C TYR A 165 -18.64 4.46 15.25
N LYS A 166 -17.82 3.97 16.18
CA LYS A 166 -18.25 3.12 17.30
C LYS A 166 -17.61 3.59 18.61
N VAL A 167 -18.37 3.56 19.70
CA VAL A 167 -17.84 3.83 21.05
C VAL A 167 -17.43 2.52 21.70
N PHE A 168 -16.17 2.44 22.13
CA PHE A 168 -15.61 1.33 22.90
C PHE A 168 -15.42 1.75 24.35
N THR A 169 -15.57 0.79 25.26
CA THR A 169 -15.09 0.96 26.65
C THR A 169 -13.78 0.22 26.78
N ILE A 170 -12.68 0.92 27.06
CA ILE A 170 -11.33 0.36 27.19
C ILE A 170 -10.78 0.76 28.56
N ASN A 171 -10.57 -0.23 29.41
CA ASN A 171 -10.14 -0.06 30.80
C ASN A 171 -10.96 1.00 31.57
N GLY A 172 -12.27 1.06 31.28
CA GLY A 172 -13.21 2.02 31.88
C GLY A 172 -13.35 3.36 31.15
N LEU A 173 -12.49 3.69 30.19
CA LEU A 173 -12.62 4.89 29.35
C LEU A 173 -13.53 4.64 28.16
N LYS A 174 -14.36 5.61 27.81
CA LYS A 174 -15.16 5.60 26.58
C LYS A 174 -14.40 6.28 25.46
N VAL A 175 -14.03 5.50 24.43
CA VAL A 175 -13.30 5.98 23.26
C VAL A 175 -14.21 5.87 22.03
N ALA A 176 -14.55 7.00 21.41
CA ALA A 176 -15.19 6.98 20.09
C ALA A 176 -14.11 6.75 19.03
N VAL A 177 -14.31 5.77 18.15
CA VAL A 177 -13.45 5.53 16.99
C VAL A 177 -14.24 5.84 15.73
N ILE A 178 -13.85 6.92 15.03
CA ILE A 178 -14.43 7.37 13.76
C ILE A 178 -13.72 6.64 12.60
N GLY A 179 -14.45 6.23 11.56
CA GLY A 179 -13.86 5.73 10.31
C GLY A 179 -13.86 6.80 9.22
N LEU A 180 -12.77 6.93 8.45
CA LEU A 180 -12.70 7.83 7.29
C LEU A 180 -11.95 7.19 6.12
N THR A 181 -12.45 7.40 4.92
CA THR A 181 -11.89 6.88 3.66
C THR A 181 -11.44 8.05 2.79
N THR A 182 -10.31 7.93 2.09
CA THR A 182 -9.88 8.96 1.13
C THR A 182 -10.98 9.27 0.11
N LYS A 183 -11.19 10.55 -0.21
CA LYS A 183 -12.15 10.93 -1.26
C LYS A 183 -11.67 10.55 -2.66
N ASP A 184 -10.38 10.25 -2.81
CA ASP A 184 -9.80 9.83 -4.07
C ASP A 184 -10.19 8.40 -4.47
N THR A 185 -10.84 7.61 -3.60
CA THR A 185 -11.37 6.30 -3.98
C THR A 185 -12.17 6.35 -5.27
N ALA A 186 -13.00 7.38 -5.48
CA ALA A 186 -13.79 7.55 -6.71
C ALA A 186 -12.94 7.72 -7.99
N LYS A 187 -11.65 8.04 -7.86
CA LYS A 187 -10.67 8.14 -8.94
C LYS A 187 -9.76 6.91 -9.03
N LEU A 188 -9.63 6.15 -7.93
CA LEU A 188 -8.69 5.04 -7.78
C LEU A 188 -9.29 3.66 -8.05
N VAL A 189 -10.61 3.56 -8.20
CA VAL A 189 -11.29 2.28 -8.44
C VAL A 189 -12.20 2.35 -9.66
N ASN A 190 -12.73 1.20 -10.07
CA ASN A 190 -13.69 1.16 -11.18
C ASN A 190 -14.92 2.04 -10.86
N PRO A 191 -15.23 3.08 -11.69
CA PRO A 191 -16.37 3.96 -11.46
C PRO A 191 -17.71 3.24 -11.33
N ASP A 192 -17.87 2.07 -11.97
CA ASP A 192 -19.09 1.28 -11.88
C ASP A 192 -19.31 0.69 -10.47
N ASN A 193 -18.23 0.33 -9.76
CA ASN A 193 -18.30 -0.20 -8.40
C ASN A 193 -18.76 0.86 -7.40
N VAL A 194 -18.52 2.14 -7.68
CA VAL A 194 -18.83 3.26 -6.78
C VAL A 194 -19.92 4.18 -7.31
N ALA A 195 -20.62 3.78 -8.38
CA ALA A 195 -21.59 4.63 -9.06
C ALA A 195 -22.74 5.10 -8.14
N SER A 196 -23.17 4.24 -7.21
CA SER A 196 -24.27 4.47 -6.26
C SER A 196 -23.84 5.11 -4.93
N ILE A 197 -22.58 5.49 -4.77
CA ILE A 197 -22.08 6.13 -3.55
C ILE A 197 -21.30 7.42 -3.86
N TYR A 198 -21.08 8.22 -2.83
CA TYR A 198 -20.34 9.49 -2.88
C TYR A 198 -19.38 9.56 -1.70
N PHE A 199 -18.14 9.96 -1.98
CA PHE A 199 -17.11 10.17 -0.98
C PHE A 199 -17.03 11.67 -0.68
N GLU A 200 -17.53 12.08 0.49
CA GLU A 200 -17.40 13.44 1.01
C GLU A 200 -15.97 13.70 1.46
N ASP A 201 -15.56 14.97 1.47
CA ASP A 201 -14.28 15.37 2.01
C ASP A 201 -14.17 14.99 3.51
N PRO A 202 -13.18 14.16 3.91
CA PRO A 202 -13.02 13.76 5.30
C PRO A 202 -12.88 14.93 6.28
N GLN A 203 -12.26 16.05 5.87
CA GLN A 203 -12.09 17.24 6.72
C GLN A 203 -13.42 17.96 6.98
N VAL A 204 -14.35 17.88 6.05
CA VAL A 204 -15.72 18.39 6.23
C VAL A 204 -16.54 17.43 7.08
N GLU A 205 -16.41 16.12 6.82
CA GLU A 205 -17.25 15.11 7.45
C GLU A 205 -16.91 14.89 8.93
N ILE A 206 -15.63 14.92 9.30
CA ILE A 206 -15.22 14.69 10.69
C ILE A 206 -15.84 15.72 11.63
N GLN A 207 -16.01 16.98 11.20
CA GLN A 207 -16.63 18.03 12.01
C GLN A 207 -18.11 17.74 12.29
N LYS A 208 -18.84 17.19 11.31
CA LYS A 208 -20.23 16.74 11.50
C LYS A 208 -20.29 15.57 12.46
N THR A 209 -19.39 14.60 12.28
CA THR A 209 -19.32 13.38 13.10
C THR A 209 -18.98 13.68 14.56
N LEU A 210 -18.05 14.61 14.80
CA LEU A 210 -17.72 15.08 16.15
C LEU A 210 -18.93 15.73 16.84
N ALA A 211 -19.69 16.56 16.12
CA ALA A 211 -20.92 17.15 16.66
C ALA A 211 -22.00 16.10 16.96
N GLU A 212 -22.11 15.04 16.15
CA GLU A 212 -23.00 13.91 16.43
C GLU A 212 -22.58 13.13 17.69
N ILE A 213 -21.27 12.88 17.86
CA ILE A 213 -20.73 12.22 19.06
C ILE A 213 -21.02 13.08 20.29
N GLU A 214 -20.73 14.39 20.26
CA GLU A 214 -20.99 15.30 21.38
C GLU A 214 -22.48 15.36 21.75
N ALA A 215 -23.37 15.31 20.76
CA ALA A 215 -24.81 15.37 20.98
C ALA A 215 -25.40 14.07 21.57
N ASN A 216 -24.82 12.91 21.24
CA ASN A 216 -25.41 11.60 21.53
C ASN A 216 -24.68 10.83 22.63
N GLU A 217 -23.39 11.07 22.80
CA GLU A 217 -22.50 10.27 23.63
C GLU A 217 -21.77 11.14 24.66
N LYS A 218 -21.26 10.50 25.70
CA LYS A 218 -20.28 11.10 26.61
C LYS A 218 -19.03 10.24 26.55
N VAL A 219 -18.04 10.71 25.81
CA VAL A 219 -16.77 10.01 25.58
C VAL A 219 -15.63 10.75 26.25
N ASP A 220 -14.60 10.01 26.64
CA ASP A 220 -13.40 10.55 27.27
C ASP A 220 -12.33 10.89 26.21
N LEU A 221 -12.35 10.17 25.08
CA LEU A 221 -11.40 10.29 23.97
C LEU A 221 -12.11 10.11 22.62
N VAL A 222 -11.57 10.76 21.59
CA VAL A 222 -11.97 10.57 20.18
C VAL A 222 -10.77 10.19 19.35
N PHE A 223 -10.84 9.02 18.73
CA PHE A 223 -9.86 8.46 17.82
C PHE A 223 -10.46 8.41 16.41
N ALA A 224 -9.61 8.40 15.39
CA ALA A 224 -10.00 8.08 14.04
C ALA A 224 -9.15 6.91 13.55
N THR A 225 -9.79 5.92 12.93
CA THR A 225 -9.13 5.01 12.02
C THR A 225 -9.38 5.49 10.60
N THR A 226 -8.32 5.75 9.85
CA THR A 226 -8.40 6.45 8.57
C THR A 226 -7.69 5.66 7.49
N HIS A 227 -8.17 5.83 6.26
CA HIS A 227 -7.51 5.36 5.05
C HIS A 227 -7.29 6.55 4.11
N MET A 228 -6.43 7.48 4.53
CA MET A 228 -6.25 8.80 3.89
C MET A 228 -4.80 9.14 3.52
N GLY A 229 -3.83 8.43 4.07
CA GLY A 229 -2.42 8.66 3.82
C GLY A 229 -1.79 9.67 4.77
N HIS A 230 -0.57 9.38 5.19
CA HIS A 230 0.31 10.33 5.85
C HIS A 230 1.26 10.91 4.81
N TYR A 231 1.22 12.23 4.64
CA TYR A 231 2.12 12.96 3.76
C TYR A 231 2.98 13.92 4.57
N GLN A 232 4.30 13.87 4.38
CA GLN A 232 5.27 14.63 5.15
C GLN A 232 4.92 16.14 5.17
N ASP A 233 4.78 16.71 6.37
CA ASP A 233 4.35 18.09 6.60
C ASP A 233 3.02 18.49 5.91
N GLY A 234 2.18 17.51 5.57
CA GLY A 234 0.94 17.71 4.83
C GLY A 234 1.13 17.92 3.32
N ASN A 235 2.33 17.67 2.78
CA ASN A 235 2.63 17.82 1.35
C ASN A 235 2.10 16.64 0.53
N HIS A 236 0.79 16.64 0.27
CA HIS A 236 0.07 15.54 -0.38
C HIS A 236 0.15 15.54 -1.93
N GLY A 237 0.80 16.54 -2.55
CA GLY A 237 0.98 16.59 -4.00
C GLY A 237 -0.36 16.59 -4.77
N SER A 238 -0.52 15.63 -5.68
CA SER A 238 -1.74 15.39 -6.46
C SER A 238 -2.86 14.68 -5.68
N GLU A 239 -2.51 14.03 -4.57
CA GLU A 239 -3.45 13.24 -3.77
C GLU A 239 -4.39 14.13 -2.96
N ALA A 240 -5.45 13.55 -2.43
CA ALA A 240 -6.31 14.18 -1.45
C ALA A 240 -5.55 14.52 -0.16
N ALA A 241 -6.06 15.51 0.57
CA ALA A 241 -5.52 15.88 1.86
C ALA A 241 -5.60 14.69 2.85
N GLY A 242 -4.44 14.26 3.34
CA GLY A 242 -4.29 13.12 4.24
C GLY A 242 -4.39 13.46 5.74
N ASP A 243 -3.88 12.55 6.57
CA ASP A 243 -4.00 12.56 8.04
C ASP A 243 -3.44 13.83 8.71
N VAL A 244 -2.28 14.31 8.24
CA VAL A 244 -1.66 15.55 8.75
C VAL A 244 -2.57 16.75 8.53
N MET A 245 -3.22 16.85 7.38
CA MET A 245 -4.14 17.94 7.06
C MET A 245 -5.46 17.78 7.81
N LEU A 246 -5.93 16.55 8.02
CA LEU A 246 -7.10 16.27 8.86
C LEU A 246 -6.87 16.79 10.29
N ALA A 247 -5.78 16.38 10.95
CA ALA A 247 -5.44 16.81 12.30
C ALA A 247 -5.31 18.34 12.42
N ARG A 248 -4.66 18.99 11.44
CA ARG A 248 -4.52 20.46 11.39
C ARG A 248 -5.82 21.21 11.14
N SER A 249 -6.85 20.56 10.60
CA SER A 249 -8.15 21.19 10.32
C SER A 249 -9.08 21.28 11.54
N LEU A 250 -8.74 20.56 12.61
CA LEU A 250 -9.50 20.50 13.86
C LEU A 250 -8.95 21.48 14.89
N LYS A 251 -9.68 21.70 15.99
CA LYS A 251 -9.11 22.37 17.16
C LYS A 251 -8.30 21.37 17.97
N GLU A 252 -7.23 21.83 18.61
CA GLU A 252 -6.42 21.02 19.52
C GLU A 252 -7.32 20.34 20.57
N GLY A 253 -7.20 19.02 20.68
CA GLY A 253 -7.98 18.19 21.61
C GLY A 253 -9.37 17.75 21.11
N GLU A 254 -9.80 18.11 19.89
CA GLU A 254 -11.03 17.53 19.29
C GLU A 254 -10.81 16.10 18.74
N LEU A 255 -9.56 15.73 18.49
CA LEU A 255 -9.14 14.39 18.04
C LEU A 255 -7.82 14.03 18.71
N ASP A 256 -7.79 12.91 19.42
CA ASP A 256 -6.64 12.50 20.22
C ASP A 256 -5.62 11.68 19.42
N ALA A 257 -6.10 10.78 18.55
CA ALA A 257 -5.25 9.92 17.74
C ALA A 257 -5.86 9.55 16.38
N ILE A 258 -4.99 9.39 15.39
CA ILE A 258 -5.26 8.85 14.06
C ILE A 258 -4.46 7.56 13.88
N ILE A 259 -5.17 6.48 13.57
CA ILE A 259 -4.63 5.19 13.14
C ILE A 259 -4.86 5.07 11.63
N GLY A 260 -3.85 5.46 10.85
CA GLY A 260 -3.94 5.64 9.40
C GLY A 260 -3.60 4.41 8.56
N GLY A 261 -3.63 4.61 7.25
CA GLY A 261 -3.30 3.68 6.16
C GLY A 261 -3.11 4.42 4.84
N HIS A 262 -3.21 3.73 3.70
CA HIS A 262 -3.20 4.24 2.31
C HIS A 262 -1.83 4.61 1.74
N SER A 263 -1.05 5.40 2.47
CA SER A 263 0.28 5.81 2.00
C SER A 263 1.35 4.72 2.14
N GLN A 264 0.98 3.58 2.75
CA GLN A 264 1.80 2.38 2.92
C GLN A 264 3.21 2.69 3.45
N ASN A 265 3.34 3.61 4.41
CA ASN A 265 4.61 4.00 5.00
C ASN A 265 4.64 3.71 6.52
N PRO A 266 5.78 3.33 7.10
CA PRO A 266 5.94 3.40 8.54
C PRO A 266 5.98 4.89 8.94
N VAL A 267 5.02 5.36 9.74
CA VAL A 267 5.08 6.72 10.29
C VAL A 267 6.02 6.71 11.49
N CYS A 268 7.32 6.83 11.18
CA CYS A 268 8.41 7.01 12.12
C CYS A 268 9.14 8.31 11.79
N MET A 269 9.07 9.27 12.70
CA MET A 269 9.52 10.65 12.49
C MET A 269 10.84 10.91 13.22
N GLU A 270 11.66 11.81 12.67
CA GLU A 270 12.79 12.37 13.40
C GLU A 270 12.27 13.26 14.56
N PRO A 271 12.62 12.98 15.82
CA PRO A 271 12.02 13.64 16.97
C PRO A 271 12.11 15.18 16.91
N GLY A 272 10.97 15.84 17.08
CA GLY A 272 10.87 17.31 17.06
C GLY A 272 10.89 17.93 15.66
N THR A 273 10.73 17.13 14.61
CA THR A 273 10.64 17.57 13.22
C THR A 273 9.37 17.01 12.55
N ASN A 274 9.08 17.48 11.33
CA ASN A 274 8.04 16.91 10.47
C ASN A 274 8.65 16.01 9.37
N GLU A 275 9.87 15.49 9.57
CA GLU A 275 10.60 14.67 8.59
C GLU A 275 10.54 13.19 8.98
N TYR A 276 10.45 12.30 7.99
CA TYR A 276 10.60 10.87 8.25
C TYR A 276 12.02 10.52 8.70
N ALA A 277 12.14 9.59 9.63
CA ALA A 277 13.40 8.95 9.97
C ALA A 277 13.82 7.94 8.88
N ASP A 278 15.13 7.67 8.77
CA ASP A 278 15.67 6.52 7.99
C ASP A 278 15.40 5.20 8.74
N PHE A 279 14.12 4.91 8.98
CA PHE A 279 13.66 3.81 9.81
C PHE A 279 13.99 2.46 9.18
N LYS A 280 14.60 1.57 9.95
CA LYS A 280 14.78 0.16 9.61
C LYS A 280 13.99 -0.73 10.56
N PRO A 281 13.54 -1.91 10.13
CA PRO A 281 12.81 -2.79 11.02
C PRO A 281 13.61 -3.07 12.31
N GLY A 282 12.97 -2.87 13.46
CA GLY A 282 13.59 -3.04 14.78
C GLY A 282 14.20 -1.78 15.38
N ASP A 283 14.27 -0.67 14.64
CA ASP A 283 14.64 0.63 15.20
C ASP A 283 13.52 1.21 16.10
N ASP A 284 13.88 2.17 16.93
CA ASP A 284 12.90 2.99 17.66
C ASP A 284 12.07 3.80 16.67
N CYS A 285 10.78 3.97 16.95
CA CYS A 285 9.86 4.71 16.08
C CYS A 285 9.11 5.74 16.91
N ALA A 286 9.20 7.02 16.54
CA ALA A 286 8.36 8.08 17.09
C ALA A 286 7.22 8.35 16.11
N PRO A 287 5.93 8.28 16.51
CA PRO A 287 4.83 8.65 15.63
C PRO A 287 4.79 10.16 15.41
N ASP A 288 4.09 10.61 14.38
CA ASP A 288 3.87 12.05 14.16
C ASP A 288 2.88 12.61 15.20
N GLN A 289 2.97 13.90 15.47
CA GLN A 289 2.00 14.62 16.30
C GLN A 289 1.70 16.00 15.70
N GLN A 290 0.46 16.20 15.28
CA GLN A 290 0.01 17.42 14.64
C GLN A 290 -1.18 17.99 15.41
N ASN A 291 -1.08 19.25 15.85
CA ASN A 291 -2.18 19.94 16.54
C ASN A 291 -2.71 19.16 17.77
N GLY A 292 -1.81 18.49 18.51
CA GLY A 292 -2.14 17.66 19.68
C GLY A 292 -2.58 16.22 19.35
N THR A 293 -2.91 15.91 18.10
CA THR A 293 -3.32 14.58 17.63
C THR A 293 -2.10 13.71 17.29
N TYR A 294 -2.01 12.51 17.85
CA TYR A 294 -1.01 11.51 17.43
C TYR A 294 -1.40 10.88 16.09
N ILE A 295 -0.46 10.67 15.16
CA ILE A 295 -0.71 10.05 13.86
C ILE A 295 0.23 8.86 13.68
N MET A 296 -0.35 7.69 13.41
CA MET A 296 0.38 6.42 13.37
C MET A 296 0.00 5.62 12.13
N GLN A 297 0.97 4.88 11.57
CA GLN A 297 0.76 3.94 10.48
C GLN A 297 1.82 2.84 10.54
N ALA A 298 1.42 1.59 10.29
CA ALA A 298 2.22 0.39 10.43
C ALA A 298 2.69 -0.18 9.09
N HIS A 299 3.09 0.69 8.16
CA HIS A 299 3.60 0.32 6.84
C HIS A 299 2.53 -0.45 6.04
N GLU A 300 2.65 -1.77 5.88
CA GLU A 300 1.78 -2.57 5.01
C GLU A 300 1.91 -4.08 5.30
N TRP A 301 0.99 -4.88 4.75
CA TRP A 301 1.05 -6.34 4.55
C TRP A 301 1.11 -7.18 5.84
N GLY A 302 0.86 -6.56 6.98
CA GLY A 302 1.11 -7.16 8.28
C GLY A 302 2.61 -7.38 8.56
N LYS A 303 3.49 -6.60 7.91
CA LYS A 303 4.94 -6.57 8.21
C LYS A 303 5.20 -6.15 9.65
N TYR A 304 4.33 -5.30 10.20
CA TYR A 304 4.39 -4.83 11.57
C TYR A 304 3.01 -4.95 12.24
N VAL A 305 3.03 -5.03 13.57
CA VAL A 305 1.91 -4.60 14.41
C VAL A 305 2.37 -3.34 15.13
N GLY A 306 1.70 -2.23 14.89
CA GLY A 306 1.91 -1.01 15.67
C GLY A 306 1.35 -1.18 17.07
N ARG A 307 2.11 -0.78 18.09
CA ARG A 307 1.71 -0.81 19.50
C ARG A 307 1.90 0.58 20.08
N ALA A 308 0.80 1.20 20.51
CA ALA A 308 0.79 2.46 21.24
C ALA A 308 0.28 2.21 22.66
N ASP A 309 1.17 2.38 23.64
CA ASP A 309 0.81 2.31 25.06
C ASP A 309 0.49 3.71 25.55
N PHE A 310 -0.78 3.91 25.94
CA PHE A 310 -1.31 5.21 26.36
C PHE A 310 -1.56 5.27 27.86
N GLU A 311 -1.36 6.46 28.40
CA GLU A 311 -1.71 6.88 29.74
C GLU A 311 -2.73 8.03 29.67
N TYR A 312 -3.86 7.89 30.35
CA TYR A 312 -4.89 8.93 30.45
C TYR A 312 -4.98 9.44 31.89
N TYR A 313 -4.65 10.71 32.08
CA TYR A 313 -4.74 11.41 33.37
C TYR A 313 -4.93 12.91 33.12
N ASP A 314 -5.44 13.64 34.12
CA ASP A 314 -5.72 15.08 34.04
C ASP A 314 -6.58 15.52 32.83
N GLY A 315 -7.42 14.61 32.33
CA GLY A 315 -8.28 14.84 31.17
C GLY A 315 -7.52 14.87 29.84
N LYS A 316 -6.31 14.30 29.77
CA LYS A 316 -5.45 14.30 28.59
C LYS A 316 -4.89 12.92 28.28
N LEU A 317 -4.73 12.65 26.99
CA LEU A 317 -4.03 11.48 26.49
C LEU A 317 -2.52 11.74 26.42
N HIS A 318 -1.74 10.78 26.91
CA HIS A 318 -0.28 10.80 26.85
C HIS A 318 0.22 9.49 26.26
N LEU A 319 1.07 9.58 25.24
CA LEU A 319 1.77 8.42 24.69
C LEU A 319 2.96 8.06 25.60
N ALA A 320 2.90 6.90 26.24
CA ALA A 320 3.97 6.41 27.10
C ALA A 320 5.05 5.66 26.31
N ASP A 321 4.63 4.85 25.33
CA ASP A 321 5.52 4.14 24.43
C ASP A 321 4.87 3.89 23.07
N TYR A 322 5.70 3.84 22.02
CA TYR A 322 5.27 3.44 20.68
C TYR A 322 6.33 2.58 20.00
N ALA A 323 5.87 1.49 19.38
CA ALA A 323 6.74 0.62 18.60
C ALA A 323 6.02 0.07 17.36
N LEU A 324 6.77 -0.07 16.27
CA LEU A 324 6.39 -0.93 15.14
C LEU A 324 7.06 -2.29 15.32
N ILE A 325 6.32 -3.28 15.80
CA ILE A 325 6.88 -4.60 16.13
C ILE A 325 6.97 -5.44 14.85
N PRO A 326 8.17 -5.82 14.37
CA PRO A 326 8.31 -6.61 13.14
C PRO A 326 7.70 -7.99 13.28
N VAL A 327 6.92 -8.41 12.28
CA VAL A 327 6.35 -9.76 12.22
C VAL A 327 7.25 -10.63 11.34
N ASN A 328 8.22 -11.28 11.99
CA ASN A 328 9.13 -12.23 11.33
C ASN A 328 9.92 -11.66 10.14
N LEU A 329 10.10 -10.34 10.05
CA LEU A 329 10.88 -9.71 8.99
C LEU A 329 12.33 -10.18 9.03
N LYS A 330 12.94 -10.33 7.85
CA LYS A 330 14.31 -10.84 7.69
C LYS A 330 15.20 -9.86 6.95
N ALA A 331 16.44 -9.75 7.43
CA ALA A 331 17.52 -9.04 6.76
C ALA A 331 18.62 -10.02 6.35
N LYS A 332 19.42 -9.66 5.35
CA LYS A 332 20.62 -10.42 4.99
C LYS A 332 21.73 -10.15 6.00
N ASP A 333 22.40 -11.20 6.45
CA ASP A 333 23.64 -11.09 7.21
C ASP A 333 24.85 -10.77 6.29
N GLU A 334 26.04 -10.69 6.87
CA GLU A 334 27.30 -10.44 6.15
C GLU A 334 27.61 -11.50 5.07
N ASN A 335 27.05 -12.70 5.19
CA ASN A 335 27.23 -13.80 4.23
C ASN A 335 26.13 -13.80 3.14
N GLY A 336 25.13 -12.92 3.27
CA GLY A 336 24.00 -12.82 2.36
C GLY A 336 22.81 -13.74 2.71
N ASP A 337 22.86 -14.41 3.87
CA ASP A 337 21.81 -15.31 4.34
C ASP A 337 20.72 -14.54 5.09
N TYR A 338 19.45 -14.89 4.87
CA TYR A 338 18.33 -14.23 5.54
C TYR A 338 18.19 -14.69 6.99
N GLN A 339 18.25 -13.75 7.93
CA GLN A 339 18.04 -13.95 9.36
C GLN A 339 16.87 -13.10 9.86
N PHE A 340 16.12 -13.60 10.84
CA PHE A 340 15.10 -12.80 11.51
C PHE A 340 15.75 -11.58 12.18
N ILE A 341 15.10 -10.43 12.02
CA ILE A 341 15.56 -9.16 12.60
C ILE A 341 15.32 -9.14 14.11
N THR A 342 14.21 -9.75 14.54
CA THR A 342 13.84 -9.96 15.95
C THR A 342 13.74 -11.45 16.25
N GLU A 343 13.41 -11.81 17.50
CA GLU A 343 13.09 -13.20 17.83
C GLU A 343 11.94 -13.73 16.96
N GLU A 344 12.07 -14.97 16.49
CA GLU A 344 11.05 -15.62 15.66
C GLU A 344 9.73 -15.75 16.42
N ILE A 345 8.68 -15.19 15.84
CA ILE A 345 7.31 -15.35 16.29
C ILE A 345 6.77 -16.65 15.69
N LYS A 346 6.56 -17.65 16.54
CA LYS A 346 6.00 -18.94 16.11
C LYS A 346 4.56 -18.75 15.61
N PRO A 347 4.23 -19.17 14.38
CA PRO A 347 2.86 -19.07 13.87
C PRO A 347 1.84 -19.83 14.74
N ASP A 348 0.70 -19.22 15.02
CA ASP A 348 -0.41 -19.88 15.71
C ASP A 348 -0.92 -21.06 14.88
N ALA A 349 -0.90 -22.25 15.48
CA ALA A 349 -1.24 -23.49 14.79
C ALA A 349 -2.71 -23.57 14.38
N THR A 350 -3.62 -22.96 15.16
CA THR A 350 -5.05 -22.96 14.88
C THR A 350 -5.34 -22.08 13.68
N VAL A 351 -4.87 -20.82 13.70
CA VAL A 351 -5.01 -19.89 12.58
C VAL A 351 -4.37 -20.46 11.33
N LYS A 352 -3.14 -20.98 11.42
CA LYS A 352 -2.47 -21.62 10.27
C LYS A 352 -3.28 -22.78 9.71
N SER A 353 -3.90 -23.60 10.54
CA SER A 353 -4.74 -24.72 10.10
C SER A 353 -6.07 -24.29 9.44
N ILE A 354 -6.67 -23.19 9.91
CA ILE A 354 -7.93 -22.64 9.35
C ILE A 354 -7.67 -21.95 8.01
N LEU A 355 -6.53 -21.26 7.87
CA LEU A 355 -6.17 -20.53 6.65
C LEU A 355 -5.56 -21.42 5.57
N LEU A 356 -5.00 -22.58 5.93
CA LEU A 356 -4.35 -23.49 4.98
C LEU A 356 -5.26 -23.96 3.82
N PRO A 357 -6.53 -24.35 4.03
CA PRO A 357 -7.43 -24.70 2.93
C PRO A 357 -7.60 -23.57 1.91
N TYR A 358 -7.70 -22.32 2.37
CA TYR A 358 -7.80 -21.16 1.47
C TYR A 358 -6.50 -20.95 0.70
N GLN A 359 -5.33 -21.11 1.34
CA GLN A 359 -4.04 -21.08 0.63
C GLN A 359 -3.96 -22.16 -0.45
N GLN A 360 -4.40 -23.38 -0.14
CA GLN A 360 -4.39 -24.50 -1.08
C GLN A 360 -5.36 -24.26 -2.25
N GLN A 361 -6.57 -23.80 -1.95
CA GLN A 361 -7.57 -23.45 -2.96
C GLN A 361 -7.09 -22.30 -3.86
N GLY A 362 -6.50 -21.25 -3.29
CA GLY A 362 -5.91 -20.16 -4.05
C GLY A 362 -4.82 -20.65 -5.00
N GLN A 363 -3.96 -21.55 -4.53
CA GLN A 363 -2.94 -22.18 -5.39
C GLN A 363 -3.53 -23.00 -6.53
N ASP A 364 -4.61 -23.74 -6.29
CA ASP A 364 -5.31 -24.49 -7.34
C ASP A 364 -5.98 -23.53 -8.36
N LEU A 365 -6.49 -22.39 -7.88
CA LEU A 365 -7.11 -21.35 -8.71
C LEU A 365 -6.10 -20.65 -9.64
N LEU A 366 -4.81 -20.61 -9.29
CA LEU A 366 -3.76 -20.07 -10.16
C LEU A 366 -3.60 -20.85 -11.47
N ASP A 367 -3.93 -22.13 -11.47
CA ASP A 367 -3.84 -23.02 -12.63
C ASP A 367 -5.11 -22.99 -13.50
N VAL A 368 -6.11 -22.21 -13.11
CA VAL A 368 -7.31 -22.00 -13.91
C VAL A 368 -7.00 -21.09 -15.10
N LYS A 369 -7.46 -21.50 -16.27
CA LYS A 369 -7.38 -20.74 -17.51
C LYS A 369 -8.08 -19.38 -17.36
N VAL A 370 -7.36 -18.31 -17.68
CA VAL A 370 -7.86 -16.93 -17.76
C VAL A 370 -8.02 -16.43 -19.20
N SER A 371 -7.25 -16.98 -20.15
CA SER A 371 -7.35 -16.68 -21.58
C SER A 371 -6.71 -17.79 -22.43
N GLU A 372 -6.64 -17.64 -23.75
CA GLU A 372 -5.81 -18.45 -24.64
C GLU A 372 -5.15 -17.58 -25.72
N THR A 373 -3.98 -18.00 -26.22
CA THR A 373 -3.28 -17.34 -27.34
C THR A 373 -3.04 -18.30 -28.51
N ASP A 374 -3.23 -17.80 -29.73
CA ASP A 374 -3.00 -18.56 -30.98
C ASP A 374 -1.50 -18.69 -31.36
N GLY A 375 -0.62 -17.98 -30.66
CA GLY A 375 0.82 -17.92 -30.91
C GLY A 375 1.64 -17.65 -29.66
N LYS A 376 2.96 -17.86 -29.73
CA LYS A 376 3.88 -17.55 -28.64
C LYS A 376 3.92 -16.03 -28.40
N LEU A 377 3.74 -15.62 -27.15
CA LEU A 377 4.05 -14.25 -26.70
C LEU A 377 5.49 -14.26 -26.16
N GLU A 378 6.39 -13.59 -26.90
CA GLU A 378 7.84 -13.68 -26.76
C GLU A 378 8.37 -12.78 -25.64
N GLY A 379 8.75 -13.41 -24.53
CA GLY A 379 9.38 -12.78 -23.37
C GLY A 379 10.77 -13.31 -23.05
N ASP A 380 11.38 -14.13 -23.92
CA ASP A 380 12.69 -14.71 -23.64
C ASP A 380 13.72 -13.61 -23.47
N ARG A 381 14.49 -13.69 -22.38
CA ARG A 381 15.47 -12.68 -21.97
C ARG A 381 16.40 -12.21 -23.10
N THR A 382 16.85 -13.12 -23.95
CA THR A 382 17.78 -12.82 -25.05
C THR A 382 17.14 -12.00 -26.16
N THR A 383 15.81 -12.09 -26.30
CA THR A 383 15.02 -11.42 -27.32
C THR A 383 14.46 -10.11 -26.78
N VAL A 384 13.69 -10.15 -25.68
CA VAL A 384 12.99 -8.98 -25.14
C VAL A 384 13.95 -7.86 -24.75
N ARG A 385 15.17 -8.16 -24.33
CA ARG A 385 16.16 -7.13 -23.98
C ARG A 385 16.89 -6.52 -25.17
N SER A 386 16.66 -7.03 -26.38
CA SER A 386 17.46 -6.70 -27.56
C SER A 386 16.64 -6.17 -28.73
N GLN A 387 15.31 -6.30 -28.67
CA GLN A 387 14.37 -5.86 -29.70
C GLN A 387 12.96 -5.74 -29.12
N GLN A 388 12.08 -5.03 -29.83
CA GLN A 388 10.64 -5.05 -29.56
C GLN A 388 10.09 -6.48 -29.71
N THR A 389 9.17 -6.87 -28.82
CA THR A 389 8.46 -8.15 -28.88
C THR A 389 6.96 -7.97 -28.72
N ASN A 390 6.20 -8.95 -29.23
CA ASN A 390 4.75 -8.95 -29.09
C ASN A 390 4.27 -8.99 -27.64
N LEU A 391 4.98 -9.69 -26.73
CA LEU A 391 4.66 -9.62 -25.30
C LEU A 391 4.96 -8.24 -24.71
N GLY A 392 6.05 -7.59 -25.11
CA GLY A 392 6.35 -6.22 -24.70
C GLY A 392 5.28 -5.21 -25.13
N HIS A 393 4.79 -5.34 -26.37
CA HIS A 393 3.67 -4.54 -26.90
C HIS A 393 2.37 -4.86 -26.18
N LEU A 394 2.06 -6.13 -25.94
CA LEU A 394 0.88 -6.55 -25.17
C LEU A 394 0.86 -5.97 -23.76
N LEU A 395 2.00 -5.98 -23.06
CA LEU A 395 2.11 -5.37 -21.73
C LEU A 395 1.88 -3.85 -21.80
N GLY A 396 2.49 -3.18 -22.78
CA GLY A 396 2.26 -1.76 -23.03
C GLY A 396 0.79 -1.45 -23.28
N GLU A 397 0.12 -2.27 -24.09
CA GLU A 397 -1.31 -2.14 -24.37
C GLU A 397 -2.16 -2.41 -23.12
N ALA A 398 -1.93 -3.52 -22.43
CA ALA A 398 -2.65 -3.89 -21.21
C ALA A 398 -2.58 -2.79 -20.15
N TYR A 399 -1.40 -2.20 -19.96
CA TYR A 399 -1.20 -1.15 -18.96
C TYR A 399 -1.76 0.20 -19.39
N ARG A 400 -1.56 0.63 -20.65
CA ARG A 400 -2.10 1.92 -21.10
C ARG A 400 -3.62 1.91 -21.24
N THR A 401 -4.21 0.77 -21.58
CA THR A 401 -5.67 0.64 -21.79
C THR A 401 -6.42 0.29 -20.51
N TYR A 402 -5.71 0.03 -19.41
CA TYR A 402 -6.33 -0.13 -18.11
C TYR A 402 -7.17 1.10 -17.78
N ASN A 403 -8.37 0.88 -17.24
CA ASN A 403 -9.41 1.91 -17.09
C ASN A 403 -8.95 3.14 -16.27
N LEU A 404 -8.12 2.93 -15.23
CA LEU A 404 -7.55 4.00 -14.41
C LEU A 404 -6.40 4.75 -15.09
N VAL A 405 -5.77 4.13 -16.09
CA VAL A 405 -4.64 4.72 -16.81
C VAL A 405 -5.12 5.45 -18.05
N ASN A 406 -5.79 4.73 -18.97
CA ASN A 406 -6.31 5.23 -20.26
C ASN A 406 -5.36 6.26 -20.90
N ALA A 407 -4.18 5.78 -21.29
CA ALA A 407 -3.06 6.59 -21.75
C ALA A 407 -2.79 6.46 -23.25
N ASP A 408 -2.09 7.44 -23.81
CA ASP A 408 -1.82 7.51 -25.25
C ASP A 408 -0.82 6.44 -25.71
N PHE A 409 0.21 6.13 -24.92
CA PHE A 409 1.21 5.11 -25.23
C PHE A 409 1.69 4.36 -23.99
N GLY A 410 2.43 3.27 -24.16
CA GLY A 410 2.91 2.44 -23.06
C GLY A 410 4.43 2.28 -23.07
N VAL A 411 5.05 2.31 -21.88
CA VAL A 411 6.48 2.08 -21.67
C VAL A 411 6.67 0.95 -20.66
N MET A 412 7.44 -0.07 -21.05
CA MET A 412 7.80 -1.19 -20.17
C MET A 412 9.29 -1.51 -20.28
N ASN A 413 10.02 -1.54 -19.17
CA ASN A 413 11.41 -1.97 -19.21
C ASN A 413 11.48 -3.50 -19.41
N SER A 414 12.39 -3.96 -20.27
CA SER A 414 12.52 -5.37 -20.62
C SER A 414 13.07 -6.24 -19.48
N GLY A 415 13.59 -5.60 -18.43
CA GLY A 415 13.96 -6.22 -17.16
C GLY A 415 12.74 -6.72 -16.40
N GLY A 416 11.58 -6.09 -16.57
CA GLY A 416 10.31 -6.48 -15.95
C GLY A 416 9.60 -7.63 -16.66
N VAL A 417 9.94 -7.97 -17.91
CA VAL A 417 9.38 -9.12 -18.64
C VAL A 417 10.21 -10.37 -18.36
N ARG A 418 9.62 -11.36 -17.69
CA ARG A 418 10.39 -12.44 -17.04
C ARG A 418 10.32 -13.80 -17.71
N ASP A 419 9.27 -14.04 -18.49
CA ASP A 419 9.11 -15.28 -19.23
C ASP A 419 8.25 -15.04 -20.48
N SER A 420 8.20 -16.05 -21.35
CA SER A 420 7.28 -16.12 -22.47
C SER A 420 5.96 -16.79 -22.06
N ILE A 421 4.88 -16.50 -22.80
CA ILE A 421 3.64 -17.30 -22.75
C ILE A 421 3.58 -18.14 -24.02
N GLN A 422 3.41 -19.46 -23.86
CA GLN A 422 3.36 -20.39 -24.98
C GLN A 422 1.98 -20.36 -25.65
N THR A 423 1.90 -20.82 -26.91
CA THR A 423 0.63 -21.05 -27.60
C THR A 423 -0.28 -21.97 -26.79
N GLY A 424 -1.56 -21.63 -26.69
CA GLY A 424 -2.57 -22.39 -25.96
C GLY A 424 -3.16 -21.63 -24.78
N ASP A 425 -3.58 -22.36 -23.75
CA ASP A 425 -4.19 -21.80 -22.56
C ASP A 425 -3.21 -20.91 -21.79
N ILE A 426 -3.72 -19.79 -21.28
CA ILE A 426 -3.03 -18.87 -20.40
C ILE A 426 -3.69 -18.98 -19.03
N THR A 427 -2.91 -19.30 -18.01
CA THR A 427 -3.33 -19.37 -16.60
C THR A 427 -2.87 -18.14 -15.83
N TYR A 428 -3.39 -17.94 -14.61
CA TYR A 428 -2.87 -16.86 -13.76
C TYR A 428 -1.41 -17.15 -13.33
N ARG A 429 -1.03 -18.43 -13.20
CA ARG A 429 0.38 -18.80 -12.97
C ARG A 429 1.29 -18.31 -14.09
N ASP A 430 0.86 -18.37 -15.34
CA ASP A 430 1.65 -17.86 -16.48
C ASP A 430 1.85 -16.35 -16.36
N VAL A 431 0.79 -15.60 -16.04
CA VAL A 431 0.83 -14.15 -15.80
C VAL A 431 1.81 -13.79 -14.67
N LEU A 432 1.74 -14.48 -13.54
CA LEU A 432 2.65 -14.28 -12.40
C LEU A 432 4.10 -14.66 -12.74
N THR A 433 4.28 -15.63 -13.63
CA THR A 433 5.62 -16.01 -14.12
C THR A 433 6.20 -14.91 -15.00
N VAL A 434 5.36 -14.23 -15.81
CA VAL A 434 5.75 -13.08 -16.64
C VAL A 434 6.00 -11.82 -15.82
N GLN A 435 5.14 -11.51 -14.83
CA GLN A 435 5.18 -10.31 -13.96
C GLN A 435 5.27 -10.71 -12.46
N PRO A 436 6.44 -11.13 -11.96
CA PRO A 436 6.57 -11.68 -10.61
C PRO A 436 6.94 -10.65 -9.53
N PHE A 437 7.07 -9.37 -9.89
CA PHE A 437 7.66 -8.36 -9.01
C PHE A 437 6.64 -7.53 -8.24
N GLY A 438 5.38 -7.53 -8.66
CA GLY A 438 4.34 -6.73 -8.03
C GLY A 438 4.63 -5.24 -8.15
N ASN A 439 5.14 -4.77 -9.29
CA ASN A 439 5.24 -3.33 -9.52
C ASN A 439 3.84 -2.75 -9.68
N PHE A 440 3.64 -1.49 -9.33
CA PHE A 440 2.38 -0.82 -9.62
C PHE A 440 2.37 -0.28 -11.04
N VAL A 441 1.23 -0.37 -11.72
CA VAL A 441 1.01 0.33 -12.98
C VAL A 441 0.70 1.79 -12.66
N THR A 442 1.37 2.73 -13.35
CA THR A 442 1.20 4.16 -13.12
C THR A 442 0.94 4.91 -14.43
N LYS A 443 0.42 6.14 -14.30
CA LYS A 443 0.17 7.07 -15.39
C LYS A 443 1.05 8.30 -15.24
N ALA A 444 1.80 8.62 -16.28
CA ALA A 444 2.55 9.86 -16.40
C ALA A 444 1.84 10.83 -17.36
N THR A 445 1.93 12.13 -17.09
CA THR A 445 1.44 13.20 -17.96
C THR A 445 2.55 14.19 -18.26
N MET A 446 2.86 14.41 -19.54
CA MET A 446 3.96 15.27 -19.97
C MET A 446 3.59 16.06 -21.23
N THR A 447 4.22 17.21 -21.42
CA THR A 447 4.23 17.90 -22.71
C THR A 447 5.02 17.11 -23.74
N GLY A 448 4.78 17.33 -25.04
CA GLY A 448 5.53 16.66 -26.10
C GLY A 448 7.03 16.92 -26.02
N ALA A 449 7.44 18.12 -25.61
CA ALA A 449 8.85 18.43 -25.34
C ALA A 449 9.44 17.53 -24.24
N GLU A 450 8.75 17.40 -23.11
CA GLU A 450 9.18 16.53 -22.00
C GLU A 450 9.18 15.05 -22.40
N VAL A 451 8.17 14.59 -23.16
CA VAL A 451 8.13 13.23 -23.70
C VAL A 451 9.34 12.95 -24.61
N LYS A 452 9.72 13.91 -25.45
CA LYS A 452 10.91 13.76 -26.29
C LYS A 452 12.17 13.62 -25.42
N GLU A 453 12.36 14.52 -24.45
CA GLU A 453 13.52 14.48 -23.55
C GLU A 453 13.59 13.16 -22.74
N TYR A 454 12.43 12.66 -22.29
CA TYR A 454 12.31 11.38 -21.61
C TYR A 454 12.71 10.22 -22.54
N LEU A 455 12.19 10.18 -23.76
CA LEU A 455 12.46 9.11 -24.72
C LEU A 455 13.89 9.18 -25.31
N ASP A 456 14.51 10.35 -25.38
CA ASP A 456 15.94 10.50 -25.72
C ASP A 456 16.82 9.69 -24.74
N VAL A 457 16.39 9.51 -23.48
CA VAL A 457 17.07 8.68 -22.48
C VAL A 457 16.57 7.23 -22.46
N VAL A 458 15.26 7.03 -22.55
CA VAL A 458 14.61 5.72 -22.36
C VAL A 458 14.72 4.84 -23.59
N ALA A 459 14.46 5.39 -24.79
CA ALA A 459 14.55 4.61 -26.02
C ALA A 459 16.01 4.26 -26.36
N THR A 460 17.00 5.04 -25.90
CA THR A 460 18.42 4.82 -26.19
C THR A 460 19.10 3.82 -25.25
N LYS A 461 18.36 3.23 -24.30
CA LYS A 461 18.90 2.17 -23.42
C LYS A 461 19.39 0.98 -24.24
N SER A 462 20.60 0.53 -23.89
CA SER A 462 21.34 -0.45 -24.68
C SER A 462 20.63 -1.80 -24.82
N ALA A 463 20.63 -2.35 -26.03
CA ALA A 463 20.26 -3.73 -26.33
C ALA A 463 21.09 -4.72 -25.50
N GLY A 464 20.44 -5.78 -25.04
CA GLY A 464 20.96 -6.76 -24.08
C GLY A 464 20.78 -6.37 -22.61
N SER A 465 20.44 -5.11 -22.32
CA SER A 465 20.17 -4.64 -20.96
C SER A 465 18.72 -4.91 -20.53
N GLY A 466 18.49 -5.07 -19.22
CA GLY A 466 17.13 -4.99 -18.67
C GLY A 466 16.47 -3.64 -18.93
N ALA A 467 17.28 -2.59 -19.05
CA ALA A 467 16.83 -1.23 -19.29
C ALA A 467 16.21 -1.01 -20.69
N TYR A 468 16.40 -1.92 -21.65
CA TYR A 468 15.82 -1.76 -23.00
C TYR A 468 14.31 -1.56 -22.92
N ALA A 469 13.78 -0.52 -23.56
CA ALA A 469 12.36 -0.17 -23.47
C ALA A 469 11.52 -0.92 -24.52
N GLN A 470 10.46 -1.58 -24.07
CA GLN A 470 9.33 -1.99 -24.90
C GLN A 470 8.36 -0.82 -24.98
N LEU A 471 7.96 -0.44 -26.19
CA LEU A 471 7.14 0.74 -26.45
C LEU A 471 5.92 0.36 -27.27
N ASP A 472 4.73 0.71 -26.78
CA ASP A 472 3.47 0.45 -27.48
C ASP A 472 2.77 1.75 -27.91
N ASN A 473 2.03 1.69 -29.02
CA ASN A 473 1.20 2.78 -29.58
C ASN A 473 1.96 4.10 -29.89
N ILE A 474 3.22 3.98 -30.29
CA ILE A 474 4.10 5.09 -30.70
C ILE A 474 4.89 4.73 -31.96
N THR A 475 5.14 5.72 -32.82
CA THR A 475 6.02 5.59 -34.00
C THR A 475 7.19 6.55 -33.88
N LEU A 476 8.41 6.01 -33.82
CA LEU A 476 9.63 6.79 -33.64
C LEU A 476 10.84 6.16 -34.32
N SER A 477 11.85 7.00 -34.59
CA SER A 477 13.19 6.56 -34.97
C SER A 477 14.22 7.03 -33.93
N VAL A 478 15.12 6.14 -33.55
CA VAL A 478 16.21 6.38 -32.59
C VAL A 478 17.53 6.44 -33.33
N ASP A 479 18.24 7.56 -33.20
CA ASP A 479 19.65 7.67 -33.55
C ASP A 479 20.48 7.32 -32.30
N CYS A 480 21.04 6.13 -32.30
CA CYS A 480 21.79 5.60 -31.17
C CYS A 480 23.13 6.30 -30.95
N ASP A 481 23.72 6.88 -32.00
CA ASP A 481 25.02 7.55 -31.88
C ASP A 481 24.84 8.97 -31.34
N ALA A 482 23.74 9.64 -31.73
CA ALA A 482 23.36 10.96 -31.24
C ALA A 482 22.62 10.92 -29.88
N SER A 483 22.12 9.73 -29.48
CA SER A 483 21.19 9.58 -28.36
C SER A 483 19.95 10.47 -28.51
N ASP A 484 19.37 10.49 -29.71
CA ASP A 484 18.25 11.35 -30.08
C ASP A 484 17.11 10.53 -30.67
N VAL A 485 15.88 10.91 -30.31
CA VAL A 485 14.66 10.32 -30.82
C VAL A 485 13.89 11.33 -31.67
N THR A 486 13.46 10.87 -32.85
CA THR A 486 12.44 11.55 -33.67
C THR A 486 11.12 10.82 -33.56
N ILE A 487 10.15 11.45 -32.89
CA ILE A 487 8.78 10.94 -32.75
C ILE A 487 7.94 11.47 -33.92
N THR A 488 7.23 10.57 -34.59
CA THR A 488 6.40 10.91 -35.77
C THR A 488 4.92 10.82 -35.48
N ASP A 489 4.52 9.90 -34.61
CA ASP A 489 3.13 9.67 -34.25
C ASP A 489 3.02 9.07 -32.85
N ILE A 490 2.06 9.56 -32.08
CA ILE A 490 1.56 8.91 -30.87
C ILE A 490 0.06 8.69 -31.04
N ASN A 491 -0.40 7.47 -30.83
CA ASN A 491 -1.83 7.12 -30.84
C ASN A 491 -2.58 7.51 -32.13
N GLY A 492 -1.91 7.48 -33.29
CA GLY A 492 -2.49 7.80 -34.61
C GLY A 492 -2.81 9.28 -34.83
N LYS A 493 -2.29 10.19 -33.99
CA LYS A 493 -2.65 11.62 -33.98
C LYS A 493 -1.51 12.56 -34.43
N GLY A 494 -0.38 12.02 -34.86
CA GLY A 494 0.86 12.77 -35.08
C GLY A 494 1.59 13.11 -33.78
N PHE A 495 2.56 14.02 -33.86
CA PHE A 495 3.34 14.50 -32.72
C PHE A 495 3.56 16.02 -32.78
N ASP A 496 3.33 16.68 -31.65
CA ASP A 496 3.48 18.12 -31.41
C ASP A 496 4.14 18.32 -30.04
N LEU A 497 5.22 19.11 -30.01
CA LEU A 497 6.00 19.43 -28.82
C LEU A 497 5.18 20.19 -27.76
N ALA A 498 4.16 20.95 -28.17
CA ALA A 498 3.33 21.74 -27.27
C ALA A 498 2.09 20.99 -26.75
N ALA A 499 1.75 19.85 -27.35
CA ALA A 499 0.61 19.04 -26.90
C ALA A 499 0.96 18.26 -25.61
N THR A 500 -0.06 17.87 -24.86
CA THR A 500 0.07 16.99 -23.68
C THR A 500 -0.19 15.55 -24.10
N TYR A 501 0.64 14.63 -23.59
CA TYR A 501 0.51 13.20 -23.78
C TYR A 501 0.52 12.51 -22.43
N THR A 502 -0.12 11.35 -22.41
CA THR A 502 -0.15 10.46 -21.25
C THR A 502 0.47 9.11 -21.61
N PHE A 503 1.16 8.47 -20.66
CA PHE A 503 1.67 7.12 -20.88
C PHE A 503 1.64 6.26 -19.63
N SER A 504 1.51 4.94 -19.83
CA SER A 504 1.69 3.97 -18.76
C SER A 504 3.17 3.68 -18.55
N VAL A 505 3.58 3.55 -17.30
CA VAL A 505 4.90 3.07 -16.90
C VAL A 505 4.78 2.33 -15.57
N ILE A 506 5.68 1.39 -15.27
CA ILE A 506 5.66 0.71 -13.97
C ILE A 506 6.39 1.54 -12.91
N SER A 507 5.98 1.41 -11.64
CA SER A 507 6.52 2.18 -10.51
C SER A 507 8.05 2.08 -10.37
N PHE A 508 8.63 0.90 -10.63
CA PHE A 508 10.09 0.71 -10.64
C PHE A 508 10.80 1.67 -11.59
N SER A 509 10.30 1.81 -12.83
CA SER A 509 10.91 2.67 -13.84
C SER A 509 10.63 4.15 -13.56
N ALA A 510 9.44 4.50 -13.09
CA ALA A 510 9.10 5.87 -12.69
C ALA A 510 9.98 6.39 -11.53
N ALA A 511 10.34 5.51 -10.60
CA ALA A 511 11.25 5.81 -9.48
C ALA A 511 12.74 5.82 -9.86
N GLY A 512 13.08 5.73 -11.15
CA GLY A 512 14.45 5.79 -11.66
C GLY A 512 15.17 4.44 -11.79
N GLY A 513 14.45 3.33 -11.60
CA GLY A 513 14.95 1.98 -11.89
C GLY A 513 15.52 1.86 -13.30
N ASP A 514 16.56 1.03 -13.48
CA ASP A 514 17.30 0.90 -14.74
C ASP A 514 17.92 2.22 -15.28
N ASN A 515 18.11 3.21 -14.39
CA ASN A 515 18.53 4.57 -14.70
C ASN A 515 17.56 5.31 -15.64
N TYR A 516 16.26 5.03 -15.54
CA TYR A 516 15.24 5.86 -16.18
C TYR A 516 15.18 7.23 -15.49
N PRO A 517 14.74 8.29 -16.18
CA PRO A 517 14.47 9.56 -15.50
C PRO A 517 13.42 9.37 -14.39
N ILE A 518 13.67 9.94 -13.21
CA ILE A 518 12.67 10.00 -12.13
C ILE A 518 11.59 10.99 -12.58
N ILE A 519 10.34 10.56 -12.54
CA ILE A 519 9.19 11.32 -13.05
C ILE A 519 8.02 11.25 -12.08
N ASP A 520 7.23 12.31 -12.03
CA ASP A 520 5.99 12.33 -11.27
C ASP A 520 4.92 11.48 -11.98
N VAL A 521 4.22 10.64 -11.23
CA VAL A 521 3.21 9.72 -11.76
C VAL A 521 2.02 9.60 -10.81
N GLU A 522 0.85 9.37 -11.40
CA GLU A 522 -0.35 8.93 -10.69
C GLU A 522 -0.29 7.39 -10.60
N SER A 523 -0.21 6.84 -9.38
CA SER A 523 -0.21 5.39 -9.17
C SER A 523 -1.63 4.85 -9.18
N THR A 524 -1.86 3.74 -9.87
CA THR A 524 -3.13 3.01 -9.76
C THR A 524 -3.21 2.17 -8.48
N GLN A 525 -2.08 1.95 -7.81
CA GLN A 525 -1.91 0.96 -6.72
C GLN A 525 -2.26 -0.49 -7.12
N MET A 526 -2.56 -0.73 -8.40
CA MET A 526 -2.79 -2.06 -8.96
C MET A 526 -1.49 -2.66 -9.46
N THR A 527 -1.25 -3.93 -9.08
CA THR A 527 -0.03 -4.63 -9.52
C THR A 527 -0.05 -4.91 -11.03
N ASP A 528 1.12 -4.89 -11.63
CA ASP A 528 1.39 -5.29 -13.01
C ASP A 528 0.76 -6.64 -13.37
N ALA A 529 0.89 -7.65 -12.51
CA ALA A 529 0.25 -8.95 -12.69
C ALA A 529 -1.29 -8.90 -12.61
N SER A 530 -1.86 -8.12 -11.69
CA SER A 530 -3.32 -7.98 -11.57
C SER A 530 -3.92 -7.32 -12.81
N VAL A 531 -3.32 -6.23 -13.28
CA VAL A 531 -3.76 -5.54 -14.51
C VAL A 531 -3.60 -6.45 -15.74
N LEU A 532 -2.49 -7.18 -15.85
CA LEU A 532 -2.29 -8.12 -16.95
C LEU A 532 -3.29 -9.27 -16.93
N ARG A 533 -3.61 -9.82 -15.75
CA ARG A 533 -4.67 -10.83 -15.62
C ARG A 533 -6.01 -10.28 -16.08
N GLU A 534 -6.38 -9.09 -15.63
CA GLU A 534 -7.66 -8.47 -16.01
C GLU A 534 -7.74 -8.28 -17.52
N PHE A 535 -6.65 -7.83 -18.15
CA PHE A 535 -6.56 -7.73 -19.61
C PHE A 535 -6.84 -9.09 -20.28
N PHE A 536 -6.27 -10.18 -19.79
CA PHE A 536 -6.54 -11.53 -20.31
C PHE A 536 -7.97 -12.01 -20.06
N VAL A 537 -8.56 -11.72 -18.90
CA VAL A 537 -9.96 -12.06 -18.60
C VAL A 537 -10.91 -11.33 -19.53
N ASN A 538 -10.64 -10.05 -19.80
CA ASN A 538 -11.42 -9.22 -20.72
C ASN A 538 -11.19 -9.57 -22.20
N ASN A 539 -10.06 -10.22 -22.51
CA ASN A 539 -9.68 -10.70 -23.84
C ASN A 539 -9.45 -12.21 -23.80
N PRO A 540 -10.52 -13.04 -23.77
CA PRO A 540 -10.43 -14.49 -23.56
C PRO A 540 -9.74 -15.23 -24.72
N GLN A 541 -9.40 -14.52 -25.79
CA GLN A 541 -8.77 -14.98 -27.02
C GLN A 541 -7.77 -13.92 -27.46
N ILE A 542 -6.50 -14.28 -27.50
CA ILE A 542 -5.41 -13.39 -27.88
C ILE A 542 -4.86 -13.86 -29.23
N SER A 543 -4.84 -12.95 -30.21
CA SER A 543 -4.07 -13.19 -31.43
C SER A 543 -2.66 -12.63 -31.26
N ALA A 544 -1.66 -13.50 -31.23
CA ALA A 544 -0.26 -13.07 -31.10
C ALA A 544 0.19 -12.19 -32.27
N GLU A 545 -0.49 -12.31 -33.43
CA GLU A 545 -0.22 -11.49 -34.61
C GLU A 545 -0.69 -10.05 -34.47
N ASP A 546 -1.74 -9.78 -33.67
CA ASP A 546 -2.20 -8.40 -33.43
C ASP A 546 -1.10 -7.56 -32.77
N PHE A 547 -0.31 -8.18 -31.90
CA PHE A 547 0.82 -7.56 -31.20
C PHE A 547 2.14 -7.64 -31.98
N ASN A 548 2.17 -8.25 -33.18
CA ASN A 548 3.33 -8.21 -34.09
C ASN A 548 3.27 -7.00 -35.05
N LYS A 549 2.08 -6.48 -35.36
CA LYS A 549 1.85 -5.54 -36.47
C LYS A 549 2.59 -4.21 -36.35
N ASN A 550 2.91 -3.79 -35.12
CA ASN A 550 3.47 -2.47 -34.83
C ASN A 550 4.93 -2.52 -34.34
N LEU A 551 5.58 -3.69 -34.32
CA LEU A 551 6.97 -3.80 -33.86
C LEU A 551 7.94 -2.92 -34.67
N ASP A 552 7.67 -2.76 -35.97
CA ASP A 552 8.49 -1.97 -36.91
C ASP A 552 8.25 -0.46 -36.83
N ASN A 553 7.30 0.00 -35.99
CA ASN A 553 7.07 1.43 -35.73
C ASN A 553 8.20 2.06 -34.91
N ILE A 554 9.04 1.23 -34.27
CA ILE A 554 10.16 1.67 -33.45
C ILE A 554 11.44 1.25 -34.18
N GLN A 555 12.10 2.22 -34.81
CA GLN A 555 13.27 1.95 -35.66
C GLN A 555 14.54 2.47 -35.00
N TYR A 556 15.59 1.66 -34.97
CA TYR A 556 16.87 2.03 -34.40
C TYR A 556 17.95 2.12 -35.48
N PHE A 557 18.79 3.14 -35.40
CA PHE A 557 19.91 3.36 -36.29
C PHE A 557 21.21 3.55 -35.49
N SER A 558 22.28 2.87 -35.89
CA SER A 558 23.64 3.14 -35.43
C SER A 558 24.59 3.11 -36.63
N ASN A 559 25.46 4.09 -36.71
CA ASN A 559 26.34 4.40 -37.83
C ASN A 559 25.58 4.48 -39.17
N GLY A 560 24.35 5.00 -39.13
CA GLY A 560 23.45 5.08 -40.28
C GLY A 560 22.89 3.74 -40.76
N GLN A 561 23.07 2.65 -40.01
CA GLN A 561 22.55 1.32 -40.32
C GLN A 561 21.42 0.93 -39.37
N ALA A 562 20.37 0.29 -39.89
CA ALA A 562 19.29 -0.24 -39.09
C ALA A 562 19.80 -1.33 -38.13
N VAL A 563 19.49 -1.20 -36.85
CA VAL A 563 19.80 -2.15 -35.79
C VAL A 563 18.52 -2.49 -35.02
N LYS A 564 18.57 -3.49 -34.14
CA LYS A 564 17.41 -3.91 -33.33
C LYS A 564 17.19 -3.08 -32.05
N GLY A 565 18.24 -2.38 -31.64
CA GLY A 565 18.32 -1.55 -30.44
C GLY A 565 19.70 -0.92 -30.36
N CYS A 566 19.86 0.11 -29.53
CA CYS A 566 21.15 0.79 -29.42
C CYS A 566 22.23 -0.15 -28.87
N PRO A 567 23.40 -0.26 -29.52
CA PRO A 567 24.45 -1.13 -29.04
C PRO A 567 24.95 -0.66 -27.67
N SER A 568 25.38 -1.59 -26.82
CA SER A 568 26.09 -1.21 -25.60
C SER A 568 27.32 -0.39 -25.96
N ALA A 569 27.50 0.77 -25.33
CA ALA A 569 28.73 1.55 -25.47
C ALA A 569 29.93 0.62 -25.25
N SER A 570 30.80 0.51 -26.24
CA SER A 570 32.06 -0.20 -26.10
C SER A 570 32.91 0.58 -25.09
N ASN A 571 33.10 0.03 -23.90
CA ASN A 571 34.07 0.54 -22.92
C ASN A 571 35.48 0.61 -23.50
#